data_AF-A0A349Y8P4-F1
#
_entry.id   AF-A0A349Y8P4-F1
#
_cell.length_a   1.000
_cell.length_b   1.000
_cell.length_c   1.000
_cell.angle_alpha   90.00
_cell.angle_beta   90.00
_cell.angle_gamma   90.00
#
_symmetry.space_group_name_H-M   'P 1'
#
loop_
_entity.id
_entity.type
_entity.pdbx_description
1 polymer ?
#
loop_
_entity_poly.entity_id
_entity_poly.type
_entity_poly.pdbx_seq_one_letter_code
_entity_poly.pdbx_strand_id
1 'polypeptide(L)'
;FVSDLPGYLGRGGPYAHELQVRRAGGQEQLEVGLTLLQNGEAIEEDPPRPPEMLADQLRDVRFRYRGTDPRTGQLTEWLDRWEDTRRLPLLVSIEIVPLQGPAWPPMIAALPPPRGHRR
;
A
#
# COMPACT_ATOMS: atom_id res chain seq x y z
N PHE A 1 -1.30 2.24 -4.03
CA PHE A 1 -0.57 3.45 -4.50
C PHE A 1 -0.24 3.28 -5.98
N VAL A 2 0.22 4.32 -6.68
CA VAL A 2 0.57 4.22 -8.10
C VAL A 2 2.06 4.51 -8.30
N SER A 3 2.75 3.61 -8.99
CA SER A 3 4.15 3.78 -9.39
C SER A 3 4.42 2.98 -10.65
N ASP A 4 5.51 3.32 -11.35
CA ASP A 4 5.99 2.52 -12.47
C ASP A 4 6.64 1.23 -11.93
N LEU A 5 6.45 0.12 -12.64
CA LEU A 5 7.20 -1.10 -12.41
C LEU A 5 8.53 -1.05 -13.17
N PRO A 6 9.61 -1.66 -12.64
CA PRO A 6 10.78 -1.95 -13.45
C PRO A 6 10.40 -2.67 -14.74
N GLY A 7 11.07 -2.37 -15.86
CA GLY A 7 10.68 -2.86 -17.18
C GLY A 7 10.70 -4.39 -17.36
N TYR A 8 11.26 -5.13 -16.41
CA TYR A 8 11.20 -6.60 -16.38
C TYR A 8 9.97 -7.17 -15.65
N LEU A 9 9.25 -6.35 -14.88
CA LEU A 9 8.04 -6.76 -14.12
C LEU A 9 6.73 -6.24 -14.75
N GLY A 10 6.82 -5.30 -15.68
CA GLY A 10 5.66 -4.65 -16.28
C GLY A 10 5.86 -4.39 -17.77
N ARG A 11 4.75 -4.07 -18.43
CA ARG A 11 4.72 -3.74 -19.87
C ARG A 11 4.95 -2.25 -20.16
N GLY A 12 5.59 -1.54 -19.22
CA GLY A 12 5.67 -0.07 -19.20
C GLY A 12 4.38 0.58 -18.68
N GLY A 13 4.48 1.86 -18.29
CA GLY A 13 3.37 2.63 -17.73
C GLY A 13 3.15 2.45 -16.22
N PRO A 14 2.23 3.25 -15.64
CA PRO A 14 1.96 3.24 -14.21
C PRO A 14 1.10 2.04 -13.80
N TYR A 15 1.40 1.45 -12.64
CA TYR A 15 0.62 0.37 -12.06
C TYR A 15 0.01 0.81 -10.72
N ALA A 16 -1.25 0.46 -10.51
CA ALA A 16 -1.83 0.42 -9.18
C ALA A 16 -1.23 -0.78 -8.42
N HIS A 17 -0.53 -0.46 -7.34
CA HIS A 17 0.00 -1.42 -6.38
C HIS A 17 -0.94 -1.47 -5.18
N GLU A 18 -1.51 -2.64 -4.93
CA GLU A 18 -2.46 -2.85 -3.84
C GLU A 18 -1.91 -3.87 -2.86
N LEU A 19 -1.56 -3.42 -1.65
CA LEU A 19 -1.20 -4.32 -0.56
C LEU A 19 -2.46 -4.78 0.14
N GLN A 20 -2.60 -6.10 0.31
CA GLN A 20 -3.79 -6.70 0.90
C GLN A 20 -3.40 -7.72 1.97
N VAL A 21 -4.24 -7.83 3.00
CA VAL A 21 -4.13 -8.87 4.03
C VAL A 21 -5.22 -9.90 3.77
N ARG A 22 -4.81 -11.09 3.33
CA ARG A 22 -5.73 -12.22 3.16
C ARG A 22 -5.70 -13.10 4.40
N ARG A 23 -6.88 -13.55 4.84
CA ARG A 23 -7.01 -14.59 5.87
C ARG A 23 -7.24 -15.94 5.22
N ALA A 24 -6.35 -16.90 5.49
CA ALA A 24 -6.44 -18.26 5.01
C ALA A 24 -6.07 -19.23 6.14
N GLY A 25 -6.96 -20.20 6.43
CA GLY A 25 -6.67 -21.24 7.44
C GLY A 25 -6.38 -20.73 8.85
N GLY A 26 -6.96 -19.59 9.25
CA GLY A 26 -6.72 -18.97 10.56
C GLY A 26 -5.41 -18.18 10.67
N GLN A 27 -4.71 -17.98 9.55
CA GLN A 27 -3.48 -17.19 9.46
C GLN A 27 -3.67 -16.02 8.50
N GLU A 28 -2.84 -14.99 8.64
CA GLU A 28 -2.77 -13.86 7.73
C GLU A 28 -1.64 -14.04 6.71
N GLN A 29 -1.87 -13.51 5.51
CA GLN A 29 -0.92 -13.44 4.41
C GLN A 29 -0.93 -12.03 3.87
N LEU A 30 0.26 -11.47 3.63
CA LEU A 30 0.43 -10.19 2.97
C LEU A 30 0.68 -10.43 1.49
N GLU A 31 -0.13 -9.80 0.65
CA GLU A 31 -0.05 -9.93 -0.81
C GLU A 31 0.03 -8.57 -1.49
N VAL A 32 0.53 -8.57 -2.73
CA VAL A 32 0.49 -7.41 -3.62
C VAL A 32 -0.25 -7.73 -4.91
N GLY A 33 -1.32 -6.97 -5.17
CA GLY A 33 -1.96 -6.89 -6.47
C GLY A 33 -1.30 -5.81 -7.33
N LEU A 34 -1.16 -6.08 -8.62
CA LEU A 34 -0.58 -5.17 -9.60
C LEU A 34 -1.51 -5.04 -10.80
N THR A 35 -2.07 -3.85 -11.00
CA THR A 35 -2.99 -3.57 -12.11
C THR A 35 -2.45 -2.44 -12.96
N LEU A 36 -2.32 -2.66 -14.26
CA LEU A 36 -1.90 -1.62 -15.20
C LEU A 36 -2.94 -0.49 -15.22
N LEU A 37 -2.49 0.76 -15.18
CA LEU A 37 -3.33 1.93 -15.40
C LEU A 37 -3.05 2.53 -16.76
N GLN A 38 -4.10 2.72 -17.55
CA GLN A 38 -4.04 3.43 -18.83
C GLN A 38 -5.08 4.54 -18.83
N ASN A 39 -4.64 5.78 -19.09
CA ASN A 39 -5.50 6.97 -19.05
C ASN A 39 -6.29 7.16 -17.73
N GLY A 40 -5.76 6.63 -16.62
CA GLY A 40 -6.41 6.68 -15.30
C GLY A 40 -7.39 5.53 -15.03
N GLU A 41 -7.59 4.62 -15.98
CA GLU A 41 -8.45 3.46 -15.85
C GLU A 41 -7.64 2.18 -15.60
N ALA A 42 -8.18 1.30 -14.76
CA ALA A 42 -7.61 -0.02 -14.51
C ALA A 42 -7.82 -0.92 -15.74
N ILE A 43 -6.72 -1.46 -16.26
CA ILE A 43 -6.73 -2.42 -17.35
C ILE A 43 -6.56 -3.81 -16.74
N GLU A 44 -7.64 -4.58 -16.78
CA GLU A 44 -7.60 -5.99 -16.39
C GLU A 44 -6.84 -6.80 -17.44
N GLU A 45 -5.97 -7.69 -16.97
CA GLU A 45 -5.29 -8.65 -17.85
C GLU A 45 -6.22 -9.84 -18.13
N ASP A 46 -6.11 -10.43 -19.32
CA ASP A 46 -6.76 -11.70 -19.67
C ASP A 46 -5.69 -12.75 -20.01
N PRO A 47 -5.49 -13.78 -19.15
CA PRO A 47 -6.19 -14.01 -17.89
C PRO A 47 -5.79 -13.01 -16.78
N PRO A 48 -6.63 -12.80 -15.75
CA PRO A 48 -6.30 -11.92 -14.63
C PRO A 48 -4.99 -12.31 -13.97
N ARG A 49 -4.13 -11.30 -13.72
CA ARG A 49 -2.91 -11.51 -12.96
C ARG A 49 -3.25 -11.75 -11.48
N PRO A 50 -2.91 -12.90 -10.90
CA PRO A 50 -3.17 -13.14 -9.48
C PRO A 50 -2.26 -12.25 -8.62
N PRO A 51 -2.71 -11.86 -7.40
CA PRO A 51 -1.84 -11.23 -6.41
C PRO A 51 -0.62 -12.10 -6.10
N GLU A 52 0.51 -11.46 -5.88
CA GLU A 52 1.75 -12.12 -5.46
C GLU A 52 1.85 -12.13 -3.94
N MET A 53 2.13 -13.30 -3.36
CA MET A 53 2.32 -13.46 -1.92
C MET A 53 3.69 -12.91 -1.52
N LEU A 54 3.70 -11.91 -0.63
CA LEU A 54 4.92 -11.30 -0.11
C LEU A 54 5.38 -11.97 1.19
N ALA A 55 4.42 -12.35 2.05
CA ALA A 55 4.70 -13.02 3.31
C ALA A 55 3.50 -13.85 3.77
N ASP A 56 3.77 -14.97 4.43
CA ASP A 56 2.78 -15.89 4.99
C ASP A 56 3.10 -16.22 6.45
N GLN A 57 2.32 -17.14 7.04
CA GLN A 57 2.44 -17.53 8.45
C GLN A 57 2.40 -16.31 9.38
N LEU A 58 1.53 -15.33 9.10
CA LEU A 58 1.41 -14.11 9.88
C LEU A 58 0.28 -14.24 10.88
N ARG A 59 0.51 -13.70 12.08
CA ARG A 59 -0.52 -13.56 13.12
C ARG A 59 -1.34 -12.30 12.91
N ASP A 60 -0.66 -11.21 12.52
CA ASP A 60 -1.27 -9.89 12.39
C ASP A 60 -0.47 -9.01 11.43
N VAL A 61 -1.16 -8.28 10.57
CA VAL A 61 -0.61 -7.22 9.71
C VAL A 61 -1.44 -5.96 9.89
N ARG A 62 -0.81 -4.86 10.30
CA ARG A 62 -1.47 -3.57 10.48
C ARG A 62 -0.86 -2.49 9.61
N PHE A 63 -1.75 -1.72 9.00
CA PHE A 63 -1.42 -0.47 8.34
C PHE A 63 -1.82 0.68 9.24
N ARG A 64 -0.90 1.61 9.45
CA ARG A 64 -1.16 2.85 10.19
C ARG A 64 -0.75 4.04 9.35
N TYR A 65 -1.46 5.14 9.52
CA TYR A 65 -1.36 6.30 8.64
C TYR A 65 -1.07 7.54 9.47
N ARG A 66 -0.18 8.40 8.97
CA ARG A 66 0.08 9.70 9.58
C ARG A 66 0.02 10.77 8.51
N GLY A 67 -0.68 11.86 8.76
CA GLY A 67 -0.76 12.98 7.84
C GLY A 67 -0.77 14.30 8.56
N THR A 68 -1.36 15.32 7.93
CA THR A 68 -1.56 16.64 8.53
C THR A 68 -3.02 16.88 8.84
N ASP A 69 -3.29 17.41 10.03
CA ASP A 69 -4.59 17.90 10.39
C ASP A 69 -4.88 19.18 9.56
N PRO A 70 -5.99 19.24 8.80
CA PRO A 70 -6.28 20.36 7.93
C PRO A 70 -6.70 21.64 8.67
N ARG A 71 -7.13 21.55 9.93
CA ARG A 71 -7.52 22.69 10.75
C ARG A 71 -6.31 23.31 11.44
N THR A 72 -5.38 22.50 11.93
CA THR A 72 -4.24 22.96 12.73
C THR A 72 -2.92 23.00 11.95
N GLY A 73 -2.83 22.28 10.84
CA GLY A 73 -1.59 22.10 10.07
C GLY A 73 -0.56 21.18 10.73
N GLN A 74 -0.84 20.65 11.92
CA GLN A 74 0.07 19.78 12.67
C GLN A 74 0.02 18.34 12.18
N LEU A 75 1.03 17.55 12.52
CA LEU A 75 0.98 16.11 12.28
C LEU A 75 -0.14 15.48 13.10
N THR A 76 -0.89 14.57 12.48
CA THR A 76 -1.81 13.70 13.21
C THR A 76 -1.03 12.73 14.10
N GLU A 77 -1.72 12.12 15.06
CA GLU A 77 -1.31 10.83 15.60
C GLU A 77 -1.32 9.76 14.50
N TRP A 78 -0.78 8.58 14.80
CA TRP A 78 -0.94 7.41 13.94
C TRP A 78 -2.39 6.93 13.97
N LEU A 79 -3.03 6.94 12.81
CA LEU A 79 -4.41 6.55 12.59
C LEU A 79 -4.46 5.12 12.05
N ASP A 80 -5.45 4.34 12.46
CA ASP A 80 -5.65 2.97 11.95
C ASP A 80 -6.41 2.97 10.61
N ARG A 81 -7.00 4.11 10.24
CA ARG A 81 -7.66 4.31 8.95
C ARG A 81 -7.39 5.70 8.41
N TRP A 82 -7.29 5.79 7.09
CA TRP A 82 -7.22 7.06 6.37
C TRP A 82 -8.53 7.36 5.65
N GLU A 83 -9.28 8.35 6.14
CA GLU A 83 -10.64 8.66 5.66
C GLU A 83 -10.65 9.66 4.49
N ASP A 84 -9.70 10.61 4.41
CA ASP A 84 -9.68 11.62 3.34
C ASP A 84 -8.96 11.10 2.09
N THR A 85 -9.68 10.39 1.23
CA THR A 85 -9.15 9.80 -0.01
C THR A 85 -8.69 10.83 -1.05
N ARG A 86 -9.01 12.12 -0.88
CA ARG A 86 -8.57 13.21 -1.76
C ARG A 86 -7.14 13.65 -1.51
N ARG A 87 -6.57 13.26 -0.36
CA ARG A 87 -5.21 13.59 0.05
C ARG A 87 -4.52 12.33 0.51
N LEU A 88 -3.26 12.16 0.10
CA LEU A 88 -2.47 11.05 0.61
C LEU A 88 -2.08 11.33 2.08
N PRO A 89 -1.94 10.28 2.91
CA PRO A 89 -1.19 10.42 4.14
C PRO A 89 0.25 10.83 3.84
N LEU A 90 0.95 11.40 4.82
CA LEU A 90 2.39 11.69 4.69
C LEU A 90 3.22 10.43 4.88
N LEU A 91 2.84 9.59 5.85
CA LEU A 91 3.53 8.35 6.19
C LEU A 91 2.54 7.20 6.26
N VAL A 92 3.00 6.03 5.85
CA VAL A 92 2.35 4.75 6.09
C VAL A 92 3.32 3.87 6.88
N SER A 93 2.85 3.32 7.99
CA SER A 93 3.55 2.27 8.75
C SER A 93 2.92 0.93 8.40
N ILE A 94 3.76 -0.09 8.20
CA ILE A 94 3.36 -1.49 8.06
C ILE A 94 4.00 -2.26 9.22
N GLU A 95 3.16 -2.81 10.09
CA GLU A 95 3.55 -3.55 11.28
C GLU A 95 3.17 -5.02 11.09
N ILE A 96 4.14 -5.92 11.21
CA ILE A 96 3.98 -7.34 10.91
C ILE A 96 4.38 -8.18 12.12
N VAL A 97 3.47 -9.04 12.56
CA VAL A 97 3.71 -10.03 13.62
C VAL A 97 3.63 -11.42 13.01
N PRO A 98 4.75 -12.17 12.91
CA PRO A 98 4.71 -13.55 12.44
C PRO A 98 4.07 -14.48 13.48
N LEU A 99 3.61 -15.65 13.05
CA LEU A 99 3.11 -16.69 13.96
C LEU A 99 4.18 -17.17 14.93
N GLN A 100 5.44 -17.22 14.46
CA GLN A 100 6.60 -17.67 15.21
C GLN A 100 7.73 -16.64 15.11
N GLY A 101 8.40 -16.39 16.23
CA GLY A 101 9.48 -15.40 16.32
C GLY A 101 9.02 -13.99 16.71
N PRO A 102 9.95 -13.03 16.75
CA PRO A 102 9.65 -11.65 17.11
C PRO A 102 8.92 -10.91 15.99
N ALA A 103 8.21 -9.84 16.36
CA ALA A 103 7.66 -8.89 15.39
C ALA A 103 8.77 -8.32 14.50
N TRP A 104 8.44 -8.05 13.25
CA TRP A 104 9.37 -7.39 12.34
C TRP A 104 9.57 -5.92 12.77
N PRO A 105 10.72 -5.31 12.45
CA PRO A 105 10.87 -3.87 12.57
C PRO A 105 9.76 -3.15 11.79
N PRO A 106 9.13 -2.10 12.36
CA PRO A 106 8.13 -1.32 11.64
C PRO A 106 8.71 -0.76 10.35
N MET A 107 8.01 -0.98 9.24
CA MET A 107 8.39 -0.41 7.94
C MET A 107 7.62 0.88 7.73
N ILE A 108 8.33 1.99 7.56
CA ILE A 108 7.72 3.31 7.36
C ILE A 108 8.04 3.81 5.96
N ALA A 109 6.99 4.06 5.18
CA ALA A 109 7.09 4.65 3.85
C ALA A 109 6.59 6.10 3.87
N ALA A 110 7.40 7.02 3.37
CA ALA A 110 6.97 8.39 3.11
C ALA A 110 6.31 8.48 1.73
N LEU A 111 5.16 9.14 1.65
CA LEU A 111 4.49 9.36 0.38
C LEU A 111 4.87 10.74 -0.18
N PRO A 112 5.16 10.84 -1.49
CA PRO A 112 5.49 12.11 -2.09
C PRO A 112 4.29 13.06 -1.96
N PRO A 113 4.54 14.37 -1.71
CA PRO A 113 3.47 15.34 -1.76
C PRO A 113 2.82 15.31 -3.14
N PRO A 114 1.53 15.69 -3.26
CA PRO A 114 0.88 15.80 -4.55
C PRO A 114 1.78 16.66 -5.46
N ARG A 115 2.16 16.11 -6.62
CA ARG A 115 2.89 16.89 -7.61
C ARG A 115 1.94 17.98 -8.10
N GLY A 116 2.12 19.20 -7.59
CA GLY A 116 1.39 20.36 -8.09
C GLY A 116 1.64 20.48 -9.59
N HIS A 117 0.58 20.68 -10.36
CA HIS A 117 0.72 21.05 -11.77
C HIS A 117 1.52 22.36 -11.82
N ARG A 118 2.79 22.28 -12.25
CA ARG A 118 3.52 23.46 -12.69
C ARG A 118 2.76 23.98 -13.92
N ARG A 119 2.07 25.11 -13.75
CA ARG A 119 1.61 25.94 -14.86
C ARG A 119 2.79 26.67 -15.48
#